data_AF-A0A7V8Z6J8-F1
#
_entry.id   AF-A0A7V8Z6J8-F1
#
_cell.length_a   1.000
_cell.length_b   1.000
_cell.length_c   1.000
_cell.angle_alpha   90.00
_cell.angle_beta   90.00
_cell.angle_gamma   90.00
#
_symmetry.space_group_name_H-M   'P 1'
#
loop_
_entity.id
_entity.type
_entity.pdbx_description
1 polymer ?
#
loop_
_entity_poly.entity_id
_entity_poly.type
_entity_poly.pdbx_seq_one_letter_code
_entity_poly.pdbx_strand_id
1 'polypeptide(L)'
;MTSIARHLSGRLADAFAALDLDRGYGEASVAQRPELADYQCNGALAAARSAGRAPADLAAAVVAGVDWGDVIDTIEVAGPGFINIRVGGAHLAAAIAEMARDERLGIPLAAPSMRIVVDYGGPNVAKQLHVGHLRPAIIGEAVKRMLRFAGHDVVGDVHLGDRGAPMGQIIALIRRRQPDLAYFDPEATVPFPARSPVTMDD
;
A
#
# COMPACT_ATOMS: atom_id res chain seq x y z
N MET A 1 -15.42 -2.00 -4.98
CA MET A 1 -16.11 -0.87 -4.33
C MET A 1 -15.17 0.33 -4.25
N THR A 2 -15.61 1.51 -4.68
CA THR A 2 -14.85 2.76 -4.48
C THR A 2 -14.90 3.14 -3.00
N SER A 3 -13.80 3.60 -2.40
CA SER A 3 -13.85 4.03 -1.00
C SER A 3 -14.82 5.20 -0.84
N ILE A 4 -15.54 5.26 0.30
CA ILE A 4 -16.47 6.36 0.59
C ILE A 4 -15.74 7.71 0.51
N ALA A 5 -14.53 7.79 1.10
CA ALA A 5 -13.69 8.98 1.01
C ALA A 5 -13.44 9.40 -0.45
N ARG A 6 -13.07 8.47 -1.34
CA ARG A 6 -12.82 8.78 -2.76
C ARG A 6 -14.08 9.23 -3.49
N HIS A 7 -15.23 8.62 -3.17
CA HIS A 7 -16.52 9.01 -3.73
C HIS A 7 -16.90 10.43 -3.30
N LEU A 8 -16.76 10.75 -2.00
CA LEU A 8 -16.98 12.10 -1.46
C LEU A 8 -16.02 13.11 -2.09
N SER A 9 -14.73 12.78 -2.17
CA SER A 9 -13.72 13.65 -2.77
C SER A 9 -14.01 13.94 -4.24
N GLY A 10 -14.52 12.96 -4.99
CA GLY A 10 -14.93 13.14 -6.38
C GLY A 10 -16.03 14.19 -6.52
N ARG A 11 -17.11 14.06 -5.74
CA ARG A 11 -18.25 15.00 -5.76
C ARG A 11 -17.86 16.40 -5.32
N LEU A 12 -17.06 16.52 -4.26
CA LEU A 12 -16.55 17.81 -3.79
C LEU A 12 -15.63 18.44 -4.82
N ALA A 13 -14.74 17.67 -5.45
CA ALA A 13 -13.85 18.16 -6.49
C ALA A 13 -14.63 18.71 -7.69
N ASP A 14 -15.71 18.05 -8.10
CA ASP A 14 -16.61 18.53 -9.16
C ASP A 14 -17.30 19.84 -8.76
N ALA A 15 -17.72 19.97 -7.50
CA ALA A 15 -18.34 21.20 -7.00
C ALA A 15 -17.37 22.38 -6.90
N PHE A 16 -16.11 22.15 -6.48
CA PHE A 16 -15.08 23.18 -6.54
C PHE A 16 -14.80 23.59 -8.00
N ALA A 17 -14.72 22.63 -8.93
CA ALA A 17 -14.50 22.93 -10.34
C ALA A 17 -15.65 23.75 -10.95
N ALA A 18 -16.90 23.48 -10.55
CA ALA A 18 -18.07 24.26 -10.98
C ALA A 18 -18.04 25.73 -10.50
N LEU A 19 -17.23 26.03 -9.48
CA LEU A 19 -16.97 27.39 -8.99
C LEU A 19 -15.68 27.98 -9.57
N ASP A 20 -15.11 27.38 -10.62
CA ASP A 20 -13.84 27.77 -11.24
C ASP A 20 -12.63 27.70 -10.28
N LEU A 21 -12.65 26.73 -9.36
CA LEU A 21 -11.60 26.49 -8.38
C LEU A 21 -10.90 25.15 -8.64
N ASP A 22 -9.70 25.01 -8.08
CA ASP A 22 -8.91 23.77 -8.19
C ASP A 22 -9.67 22.58 -7.58
N ARG A 23 -9.75 21.49 -8.35
CA ARG A 23 -10.35 20.21 -7.92
C ARG A 23 -9.70 19.65 -6.66
N GLY A 24 -8.43 19.93 -6.44
CA GLY A 24 -7.67 19.50 -5.26
C GLY A 24 -8.22 20.02 -3.94
N TYR A 25 -9.03 21.09 -3.95
CA TYR A 25 -9.75 21.54 -2.75
C TYR A 25 -10.86 20.57 -2.32
N GLY A 26 -11.31 19.68 -3.20
CA GLY A 26 -12.36 18.72 -2.90
C GLY A 26 -11.98 17.53 -2.03
N GLU A 27 -10.80 17.49 -1.41
CA GLU A 27 -10.37 16.32 -0.63
C GLU A 27 -11.19 16.13 0.65
N ALA A 28 -11.97 15.05 0.72
CA ALA A 28 -12.59 14.54 1.93
C ALA A 28 -11.66 13.54 2.64
N SER A 29 -11.35 13.83 3.90
CA SER A 29 -10.53 12.98 4.77
C SER A 29 -11.34 12.51 5.97
N VAL A 30 -10.90 11.44 6.66
CA VAL A 30 -11.55 11.00 7.90
C VAL A 30 -11.50 12.15 8.91
N ALA A 31 -12.64 12.48 9.51
CA ALA A 31 -12.72 13.57 10.45
C ALA A 31 -11.84 13.29 11.68
N GLN A 32 -11.07 14.30 12.11
CA GLN A 32 -10.25 14.19 13.32
C GLN A 32 -11.08 14.16 14.61
N ARG A 33 -12.33 14.63 14.53
CA ARG A 33 -13.31 14.68 15.62
C ARG A 33 -14.54 13.86 15.22
N PRO A 34 -14.56 12.54 15.48
CA PRO A 34 -15.63 11.63 15.08
C PRO A 34 -17.02 12.03 15.59
N GLU A 35 -17.08 12.75 16.72
CA GLU A 35 -18.33 13.26 17.28
C GLU A 35 -18.97 14.37 16.43
N LEU A 36 -18.21 14.99 15.52
CA LEU A 36 -18.71 16.05 14.63
C LEU A 36 -19.08 15.52 13.24
N ALA A 37 -18.35 14.53 12.73
CA ALA A 37 -18.55 13.96 11.39
C ALA A 37 -17.76 12.65 11.21
N ASP A 38 -18.09 11.90 10.15
CA ASP A 38 -17.28 10.77 9.69
C ASP A 38 -16.14 11.24 8.77
N TYR A 39 -16.47 12.19 7.89
CA TYR A 39 -15.54 12.79 6.93
C TYR A 39 -15.60 14.31 7.00
N GLN A 40 -14.49 14.94 6.65
CA GLN A 40 -14.37 16.39 6.61
C GLN A 40 -13.61 16.85 5.35
N CYS A 41 -14.08 17.92 4.74
CA CYS A 41 -13.38 18.65 3.69
C CYS A 41 -13.05 20.08 4.14
N ASN A 42 -11.78 20.45 3.98
CA ASN A 42 -11.22 21.72 4.45
C ASN A 42 -10.83 22.65 3.30
N GLY A 43 -11.09 22.26 2.05
CA GLY A 43 -10.65 23.00 0.87
C GLY A 43 -11.20 24.40 0.78
N ALA A 44 -12.39 24.66 1.32
CA ALA A 44 -12.97 26.00 1.32
C ALA A 44 -12.10 27.01 2.08
N LEU A 45 -11.42 26.59 3.16
CA LEU A 45 -10.47 27.44 3.90
C LEU A 45 -9.27 27.85 3.03
N ALA A 46 -8.75 26.91 2.26
CA ALA A 46 -7.61 27.14 1.37
C ALA A 46 -8.01 27.94 0.12
N ALA A 47 -9.21 27.71 -0.40
CA ALA A 47 -9.73 28.32 -1.61
C ALA A 47 -10.36 29.71 -1.40
N ALA A 48 -10.69 30.10 -0.16
CA ALA A 48 -11.34 31.38 0.14
C ALA A 48 -10.61 32.59 -0.45
N ARG A 49 -9.29 32.61 -0.35
CA ARG A 49 -8.46 33.72 -0.84
C ARG A 49 -8.49 33.82 -2.38
N SER A 50 -8.38 32.70 -3.09
CA SER A 50 -8.44 32.68 -4.55
C SER A 50 -9.86 32.96 -5.07
N ALA A 51 -10.88 32.50 -4.34
CA ALA A 51 -12.28 32.73 -4.66
C ALA A 51 -12.76 34.16 -4.33
N GLY A 52 -12.01 34.93 -3.54
CA GLY A 52 -12.43 36.26 -3.08
C GLY A 52 -13.69 36.23 -2.20
N ARG A 53 -13.93 35.11 -1.49
CA ARG A 53 -15.15 34.85 -0.70
C ARG A 53 -14.79 34.45 0.72
N ALA A 54 -15.69 34.71 1.67
CA ALA A 54 -15.54 34.16 3.02
C ALA A 54 -15.59 32.62 2.94
N PRO A 55 -14.73 31.88 3.69
CA PRO A 55 -14.66 30.43 3.53
C PRO A 55 -15.96 29.71 3.93
N ALA A 56 -16.73 30.23 4.90
CA ALA A 56 -18.04 29.69 5.24
C ALA A 56 -19.04 29.81 4.07
N ASP A 57 -19.07 30.96 3.38
CA ASP A 57 -19.94 31.17 2.22
C ASP A 57 -19.51 30.29 1.05
N LEU A 58 -18.20 30.10 0.87
CA LEU A 58 -17.67 29.20 -0.15
C LEU A 58 -18.04 27.75 0.15
N ALA A 59 -17.87 27.29 1.39
CA ALA A 59 -18.27 25.96 1.82
C ALA A 59 -19.77 25.72 1.61
N ALA A 60 -20.62 26.70 1.95
CA ALA A 60 -22.06 26.61 1.73
C ALA A 60 -22.41 26.48 0.24
N ALA A 61 -21.74 27.25 -0.63
CA ALA A 61 -21.95 27.14 -2.07
C ALA A 61 -21.48 25.80 -2.65
N VAL A 62 -20.36 25.25 -2.16
CA VAL A 62 -19.89 23.92 -2.54
C VAL A 62 -20.90 22.85 -2.15
N VAL A 63 -21.40 22.89 -0.90
CA VAL A 63 -22.40 21.93 -0.40
C VAL A 63 -23.70 22.00 -1.22
N ALA A 64 -24.17 23.20 -1.54
CA ALA A 64 -25.38 23.41 -2.34
C ALA A 64 -25.25 22.98 -3.81
N GLY A 65 -24.02 22.94 -4.34
CA GLY A 65 -23.73 22.54 -5.71
C GLY A 65 -23.64 21.02 -5.93
N VAL A 66 -23.74 20.21 -4.87
CA VAL A 66 -23.63 18.75 -4.93
C VAL A 66 -24.98 18.10 -4.66
N ASP A 67 -25.39 17.18 -5.54
CA ASP A 67 -26.42 16.21 -5.21
C ASP A 67 -25.81 15.07 -4.38
N TRP A 68 -26.20 15.02 -3.10
CA TRP A 68 -25.68 14.05 -2.14
C TRP A 68 -26.41 12.70 -2.21
N GLY A 69 -27.61 12.65 -2.77
CA GLY A 69 -28.46 11.45 -2.79
C GLY A 69 -28.61 10.78 -1.41
N ASP A 70 -28.98 9.50 -1.40
CA ASP A 70 -29.23 8.74 -0.16
C ASP A 70 -27.96 8.25 0.56
N VAL A 71 -26.78 8.74 0.14
CA VAL A 71 -25.48 8.31 0.68
C VAL A 71 -25.17 9.04 1.99
N ILE A 72 -25.70 10.24 2.18
CA ILE A 72 -25.34 11.15 3.26
C ILE A 72 -26.51 11.28 4.23
N ASP A 73 -26.21 11.19 5.52
CA ASP A 73 -27.19 11.47 6.59
C ASP A 73 -27.25 12.98 6.83
N THR A 74 -26.11 13.57 7.17
CA THR A 74 -25.99 15.02 7.38
C THR A 74 -24.76 15.59 6.71
N ILE A 75 -24.89 16.81 6.21
CA ILE A 75 -23.77 17.65 5.77
C ILE A 75 -23.92 19.03 6.37
N GLU A 76 -22.88 19.49 7.05
CA GLU A 76 -22.91 20.72 7.83
C GLU A 76 -21.67 21.57 7.54
N VAL A 77 -21.89 22.85 7.29
CA VAL A 77 -20.79 23.83 7.26
C VAL A 77 -20.56 24.33 8.68
N ALA A 78 -19.38 24.06 9.23
CA ALA A 78 -19.04 24.38 10.60
C ALA A 78 -17.88 25.38 10.70
N GLY A 79 -17.95 26.24 11.72
CA GLY A 79 -16.88 27.18 12.08
C GLY A 79 -16.46 28.08 10.91
N PRO A 80 -15.15 28.22 10.62
CA PRO A 80 -14.65 29.13 9.59
C PRO A 80 -14.96 28.69 8.15
N GLY A 81 -15.43 27.45 7.92
CA GLY A 81 -15.67 26.90 6.57
C GLY A 81 -15.32 25.42 6.43
N PHE A 82 -15.43 24.64 7.52
CA PHE A 82 -15.28 23.18 7.47
C PHE A 82 -16.55 22.56 6.88
N ILE A 83 -16.41 21.62 5.95
CA ILE A 83 -17.54 20.82 5.45
C ILE A 83 -17.50 19.47 6.16
N ASN A 84 -18.39 19.29 7.14
CA ASN A 84 -18.55 18.10 7.95
C ASN A 84 -19.60 17.18 7.33
N ILE A 85 -19.28 15.89 7.18
CA ILE A 85 -20.11 14.93 6.45
C ILE A 85 -20.32 13.67 7.30
N ARG A 86 -21.59 13.30 7.53
CA ARG A 86 -21.98 12.00 8.10
C ARG A 86 -22.60 11.12 7.03
N VAL A 87 -22.15 9.86 6.97
CA VAL A 87 -22.63 8.88 6.00
C VAL A 87 -23.91 8.24 6.52
N GLY A 88 -24.88 8.01 5.62
CA GLY A 88 -26.13 7.33 5.95
C GLY A 88 -25.90 5.94 6.56
N GLY A 89 -26.47 5.69 7.73
CA GLY A 89 -26.37 4.37 8.38
C GLY A 89 -26.92 3.23 7.52
N ALA A 90 -28.01 3.48 6.78
CA ALA A 90 -28.57 2.51 5.82
C ALA A 90 -27.60 2.23 4.67
N HIS A 91 -26.90 3.26 4.16
CA HIS A 91 -25.89 3.11 3.13
C HIS A 91 -24.70 2.29 3.62
N LEU A 92 -24.20 2.56 4.83
CA LEU A 92 -23.12 1.78 5.45
C LEU A 92 -23.54 0.32 5.67
N ALA A 93 -24.74 0.07 6.18
CA ALA A 93 -25.24 -1.28 6.40
C ALA A 93 -25.35 -2.06 5.08
N ALA A 94 -25.87 -1.43 4.02
CA ALA A 94 -25.92 -2.01 2.69
C ALA A 94 -24.51 -2.32 2.15
N ALA A 95 -23.57 -1.37 2.24
CA ALA A 95 -22.20 -1.57 1.79
C ALA A 95 -21.49 -2.73 2.52
N ILE A 96 -21.67 -2.83 3.84
CA ILE A 96 -21.12 -3.94 4.64
C ILE A 96 -21.76 -5.27 4.23
N ALA A 97 -23.08 -5.30 4.01
CA ALA A 97 -23.78 -6.51 3.58
C ALA A 97 -23.30 -6.99 2.19
N GLU A 98 -23.04 -6.06 1.26
CA GLU A 98 -22.44 -6.39 -0.03
C GLU A 98 -21.00 -6.89 0.12
N MET A 99 -20.16 -6.22 0.92
CA MET A 99 -18.79 -6.65 1.19
C MET A 99 -18.72 -8.05 1.80
N ALA A 100 -19.65 -8.39 2.71
CA ALA A 100 -19.70 -9.69 3.36
C ALA A 100 -20.03 -10.84 2.39
N ARG A 101 -20.66 -10.54 1.23
CA ARG A 101 -20.96 -11.52 0.18
C ARG A 101 -19.87 -11.62 -0.88
N ASP A 102 -18.93 -10.67 -0.91
CA ASP A 102 -17.80 -10.66 -1.83
C ASP A 102 -16.59 -11.35 -1.18
N GLU A 103 -16.07 -12.41 -1.81
CA GLU A 103 -14.86 -13.12 -1.37
C GLU A 103 -13.65 -12.19 -1.24
N ARG A 104 -13.65 -11.07 -1.96
CA ARG A 104 -12.58 -10.07 -1.96
C ARG A 104 -12.91 -8.87 -1.07
N LEU A 105 -13.99 -8.92 -0.29
CA LEU A 105 -14.42 -7.87 0.64
C LEU A 105 -14.56 -6.50 -0.03
N GLY A 106 -15.06 -6.47 -1.28
CA GLY A 106 -15.24 -5.24 -2.03
C GLY A 106 -13.97 -4.64 -2.63
N ILE A 107 -12.81 -5.31 -2.52
CA ILE A 107 -11.54 -4.81 -3.06
C ILE A 107 -11.44 -5.12 -4.57
N PRO A 108 -11.52 -4.09 -5.44
CA PRO A 108 -11.48 -4.28 -6.89
C PRO A 108 -10.09 -4.78 -7.33
N LEU A 109 -10.06 -5.45 -8.48
CA LEU A 109 -8.80 -5.76 -9.16
C LEU A 109 -8.27 -4.50 -9.85
N ALA A 110 -6.95 -4.33 -9.81
CA ALA A 110 -6.26 -3.28 -10.54
C ALA A 110 -6.51 -3.42 -12.04
N ALA A 111 -6.94 -2.32 -12.66
CA ALA A 111 -7.17 -2.21 -14.09
C ALA A 111 -6.53 -0.89 -14.58
N PRO A 112 -5.43 -0.95 -15.36
CA PRO A 112 -4.75 -2.16 -15.82
C PRO A 112 -3.98 -2.88 -14.69
N SER A 113 -3.89 -4.21 -14.80
CA SER A 113 -2.94 -4.97 -13.98
C SER A 113 -1.51 -4.60 -14.39
N MET A 114 -0.59 -4.63 -13.42
CA MET A 114 0.82 -4.28 -13.63
C MET A 114 1.70 -5.46 -13.26
N ARG A 115 2.82 -5.62 -13.96
CA ARG A 115 3.90 -6.51 -13.55
C ARG A 115 4.81 -5.79 -12.56
N ILE A 116 4.92 -6.31 -11.34
CA ILE A 116 5.68 -5.69 -10.24
C ILE A 116 6.72 -6.67 -9.72
N VAL A 117 7.97 -6.21 -9.60
CA VAL A 117 9.05 -6.96 -8.94
C VAL A 117 9.24 -6.39 -7.54
N VAL A 118 9.21 -7.26 -6.53
CA VAL A 118 9.50 -6.91 -5.14
C VAL A 118 10.80 -7.60 -4.74
N ASP A 119 11.85 -6.82 -4.54
CA ASP A 119 13.12 -7.26 -3.94
C ASP A 119 13.03 -7.11 -2.41
N TYR A 120 13.25 -8.19 -1.67
CA TYR A 120 13.10 -8.20 -0.22
C TYR A 120 13.89 -9.28 0.50
N GLY A 121 14.18 -9.08 1.79
CA GLY A 121 14.89 -10.07 2.62
C GLY A 121 16.40 -10.03 2.44
N GLY A 122 16.92 -10.33 1.24
CA GLY A 122 18.32 -10.12 0.86
C GLY A 122 19.40 -10.72 1.76
N PRO A 123 19.26 -11.94 2.34
CA PRO A 123 20.28 -12.43 3.26
C PRO A 123 21.58 -12.81 2.54
N ASN A 124 22.70 -12.58 3.21
CA ASN A 124 24.02 -13.03 2.74
C ASN A 124 24.20 -14.52 3.04
N VAL A 125 24.42 -15.35 2.01
CA VAL A 125 24.48 -16.81 2.13
C VAL A 125 25.60 -17.28 3.08
N ALA A 126 26.74 -16.60 3.03
CA ALA A 126 27.92 -16.91 3.82
C ALA A 126 27.88 -16.38 5.27
N LYS A 127 26.73 -15.90 5.74
CA LYS A 127 26.58 -15.32 7.09
C LYS A 127 25.30 -15.83 7.74
N GLN A 128 25.30 -15.87 9.07
CA GLN A 128 24.10 -16.22 9.81
C GLN A 128 22.98 -15.20 9.54
N LEU A 129 21.76 -15.70 9.42
CA LEU A 129 20.56 -14.87 9.43
C LEU A 129 20.44 -14.15 10.77
N HIS A 130 20.02 -12.89 10.72
CA HIS A 130 19.76 -12.08 11.91
C HIS A 130 18.49 -11.26 11.72
N VAL A 131 18.02 -10.63 12.80
CA VAL A 131 16.78 -9.83 12.82
C VAL A 131 16.74 -8.72 11.77
N GLY A 132 17.91 -8.27 11.31
CA GLY A 132 18.06 -7.30 10.23
C GLY A 132 17.58 -7.82 8.87
N HIS A 133 17.72 -9.12 8.59
CA HIS A 133 17.18 -9.77 7.39
C HIS A 133 15.70 -10.18 7.58
N LEU A 134 15.29 -10.47 8.82
CA LEU A 134 13.91 -10.87 9.12
C LEU A 134 12.90 -9.75 8.82
N ARG A 135 13.21 -8.51 9.21
CA ARG A 135 12.33 -7.36 8.98
C ARG A 135 12.00 -7.13 7.49
N PRO A 136 12.97 -6.99 6.57
CA PRO A 136 12.68 -6.82 5.15
C PRO A 136 12.02 -8.07 4.54
N ALA A 137 12.33 -9.28 5.04
CA ALA A 137 11.66 -10.50 4.59
C ALA A 137 10.14 -10.47 4.89
N ILE A 138 9.75 -10.10 6.12
CA ILE A 138 8.34 -10.01 6.52
C ILE A 138 7.62 -8.88 5.78
N ILE A 139 8.22 -7.68 5.74
CA ILE A 139 7.62 -6.52 5.10
C ILE A 139 7.42 -6.79 3.59
N GLY A 140 8.44 -7.28 2.91
CA GLY A 140 8.36 -7.56 1.48
C GLY A 140 7.36 -8.65 1.14
N GLU A 141 7.27 -9.71 1.96
CA GLU A 141 6.25 -10.74 1.79
C GLU A 141 4.83 -10.17 1.97
N ALA A 142 4.61 -9.32 2.97
CA ALA A 142 3.32 -8.65 3.18
C ALA A 142 2.95 -7.75 1.99
N VAL A 143 3.89 -6.94 1.50
CA VAL A 143 3.70 -6.08 0.31
C VAL A 143 3.36 -6.92 -0.91
N LYS A 144 4.12 -8.00 -1.18
CA LYS A 144 3.85 -8.92 -2.29
C LYS A 144 2.43 -9.50 -2.21
N ARG A 145 1.98 -9.92 -1.03
CA ARG A 145 0.62 -10.45 -0.82
C ARG A 145 -0.45 -9.39 -1.07
N MET A 146 -0.26 -8.17 -0.55
CA MET A 146 -1.20 -7.07 -0.77
C MET A 146 -1.32 -6.71 -2.26
N LEU A 147 -0.20 -6.62 -2.98
CA LEU A 147 -0.18 -6.29 -4.41
C LEU A 147 -0.83 -7.39 -5.26
N ARG A 148 -0.59 -8.67 -4.95
CA ARG A 148 -1.28 -9.80 -5.60
C ARG A 148 -2.77 -9.78 -5.31
N PHE A 149 -3.15 -9.53 -4.06
CA PHE A 149 -4.55 -9.42 -3.69
C PHE A 149 -5.23 -8.27 -4.43
N ALA A 150 -4.54 -7.14 -4.63
CA ALA A 150 -5.00 -6.02 -5.45
C ALA A 150 -5.09 -6.33 -6.96
N GLY A 151 -4.64 -7.50 -7.43
CA GLY A 151 -4.79 -7.93 -8.83
C GLY A 151 -3.57 -7.68 -9.73
N HIS A 152 -2.40 -7.38 -9.17
CA HIS A 152 -1.15 -7.26 -9.93
C HIS A 152 -0.45 -8.62 -10.15
N ASP A 153 0.31 -8.73 -11.25
CA ASP A 153 1.26 -9.83 -11.48
C ASP A 153 2.55 -9.53 -10.72
N VAL A 154 2.79 -10.19 -9.59
CA VAL A 154 3.89 -9.86 -8.69
C VAL A 154 4.91 -10.98 -8.62
N VAL A 155 6.16 -10.66 -8.96
CA VAL A 155 7.34 -11.50 -8.78
C VAL A 155 8.07 -11.05 -7.53
N GLY A 156 8.32 -11.98 -6.62
CA GLY A 156 9.18 -11.73 -5.46
C GLY A 156 10.57 -12.28 -5.71
N ASP A 157 11.59 -11.46 -5.47
CA ASP A 157 12.99 -11.86 -5.46
C ASP A 157 13.55 -11.63 -4.06
N VAL A 158 14.21 -12.65 -3.49
CA VAL A 158 14.87 -12.51 -2.19
C VAL A 158 16.29 -11.96 -2.31
N HIS A 159 16.76 -11.73 -3.54
CA HIS A 159 18.06 -11.20 -3.93
C HIS A 159 19.20 -11.58 -2.97
N LEU A 160 19.57 -12.85 -3.01
CA LEU A 160 20.57 -13.41 -2.09
C LEU A 160 21.94 -12.75 -2.29
N GLY A 161 22.63 -12.49 -1.17
CA GLY A 161 24.05 -12.15 -1.17
C GLY A 161 24.90 -13.41 -1.33
N ASP A 162 24.85 -14.03 -2.51
CA ASP A 162 25.54 -15.28 -2.84
C ASP A 162 26.87 -15.08 -3.61
N ARG A 163 27.22 -13.82 -3.90
CA ARG A 163 28.51 -13.43 -4.48
C ARG A 163 29.23 -12.43 -3.59
N GLY A 164 30.49 -12.74 -3.26
CA GLY A 164 31.36 -11.85 -2.50
C GLY A 164 32.57 -12.56 -1.89
N ALA A 165 33.49 -11.80 -1.32
CA ALA A 165 34.68 -12.32 -0.66
C ALA A 165 34.40 -13.40 0.41
N PRO A 166 33.32 -13.34 1.21
CA PRO A 166 32.98 -14.39 2.17
C PRO A 166 32.79 -15.77 1.54
N MET A 167 32.24 -15.86 0.32
CA MET A 167 32.12 -17.13 -0.38
C MET A 167 33.48 -17.73 -0.72
N GLY A 168 34.42 -16.91 -1.20
CA GLY A 168 35.78 -17.35 -1.47
C GLY A 168 36.51 -17.81 -0.21
N GLN A 169 36.29 -17.14 0.92
CA GLN A 169 36.84 -17.54 2.23
C GLN A 169 36.31 -18.91 2.67
N ILE A 170 35.00 -19.15 2.53
CA ILE A 170 34.39 -20.44 2.86
C ILE A 170 34.92 -21.54 1.94
N ILE A 171 34.96 -21.32 0.62
CA ILE A 171 35.51 -22.30 -0.34
C ILE A 171 36.97 -22.64 -0.01
N ALA A 172 37.79 -21.63 0.30
CA ALA A 172 39.19 -21.84 0.68
C ALA A 172 39.34 -22.62 1.99
N LEU A 173 38.47 -22.37 2.98
CA LEU A 173 38.45 -23.10 4.25
C LEU A 173 38.07 -24.57 4.02
N ILE A 174 37.01 -24.82 3.25
CA ILE A 174 36.54 -26.17 2.90
C ILE A 174 37.66 -26.93 2.19
N ARG A 175 38.35 -26.32 1.23
CA ARG A 175 39.51 -26.94 0.55
C ARG A 175 40.63 -27.33 1.50
N ARG A 176 40.89 -26.52 2.54
CA ARG A 176 41.93 -26.81 3.53
C ARG A 176 41.52 -27.95 4.48
N ARG A 177 40.24 -28.03 4.85
CA ARG A 177 39.74 -29.04 5.80
C ARG A 177 39.39 -30.38 5.14
N GLN A 178 38.90 -30.33 3.90
CA GLN A 178 38.42 -31.47 3.14
C GLN A 178 39.01 -31.43 1.71
N PRO A 179 40.34 -31.60 1.57
CA PRO A 179 41.03 -31.44 0.27
C PRO A 179 40.65 -32.50 -0.76
N ASP A 180 40.23 -33.69 -0.32
CA ASP A 180 39.92 -34.84 -1.17
C ASP A 180 38.50 -34.79 -1.76
N LEU A 181 37.73 -33.74 -1.47
CA LEU A 181 36.44 -33.54 -2.11
C LEU A 181 36.62 -33.36 -3.63
N ALA A 182 35.77 -34.04 -4.41
CA ALA A 182 35.76 -33.94 -5.87
C ALA A 182 35.64 -32.51 -6.42
N TYR A 183 35.13 -31.56 -5.62
CA TYR A 183 35.06 -30.12 -5.96
C TYR A 183 36.44 -29.47 -6.17
N PHE A 184 37.52 -30.07 -5.67
CA PHE A 184 38.87 -29.52 -5.75
C PHE A 184 39.82 -30.33 -6.63
N ASP A 185 39.35 -31.43 -7.21
CA ASP A 185 40.08 -32.25 -8.16
C ASP A 185 39.67 -31.87 -9.60
N PRO A 186 40.58 -31.26 -10.40
CA PRO A 186 40.28 -30.87 -11.77
C PRO A 186 40.04 -32.06 -12.71
N GLU A 187 40.50 -33.26 -12.34
CA GLU A 187 40.34 -34.50 -13.11
C GLU A 187 39.13 -35.32 -12.64
N ALA A 188 38.34 -34.81 -11.68
CA ALA A 188 37.17 -35.51 -11.18
C ALA A 188 36.16 -35.76 -12.29
N THR A 189 35.90 -37.04 -12.57
CA THR A 189 34.91 -37.51 -13.54
C THR A 189 33.60 -37.95 -12.90
N VAL A 190 33.56 -38.00 -11.56
CA VAL A 190 32.37 -38.36 -10.80
C VAL A 190 31.40 -37.17 -10.70
N PRO A 191 30.07 -37.42 -10.74
CA PRO A 191 29.09 -36.37 -10.51
C PRO A 191 29.28 -35.73 -9.13
N PHE A 192 29.16 -34.40 -9.05
CA PHE A 192 29.15 -33.73 -7.75
C PHE A 192 28.01 -34.27 -6.87
N PRO A 193 28.23 -34.46 -5.55
CA PRO A 193 27.21 -35.01 -4.69
C PRO A 193 25.94 -34.16 -4.70
N ALA A 194 24.78 -34.84 -4.72
CA ALA A 194 23.46 -34.19 -4.74
C ALA A 194 23.13 -33.45 -3.44
N ARG A 195 23.92 -33.63 -2.39
CA ARG A 195 23.82 -32.94 -1.10
C ARG A 195 25.14 -32.23 -0.82
N SER A 196 25.06 -31.08 -0.15
CA SER A 196 26.26 -30.35 0.28
C SER A 196 27.15 -31.27 1.13
N PRO A 197 28.47 -31.35 0.85
CA PRO A 197 29.43 -32.06 1.70
C PRO A 197 29.76 -31.28 2.97
N VAL A 198 29.28 -30.03 3.07
CA VAL A 198 29.56 -29.09 4.15
C VAL A 198 28.27 -28.77 4.88
N THR A 199 28.33 -28.82 6.21
CA THR A 199 27.25 -28.51 7.13
C THR A 199 27.45 -27.14 7.75
N MET A 200 26.48 -26.66 8.53
CA MET A 200 26.64 -25.42 9.29
C MET A 200 27.64 -25.53 10.46
N ASP A 201 28.02 -26.76 10.83
CA ASP A 201 28.95 -27.04 11.93
C ASP A 201 30.43 -27.07 11.48
N ASP A 202 30.69 -27.16 10.17
CA ASP A 202 32.01 -27.13 9.55
C ASP A 202 32.57 -25.70 9.43
#